data_AF-A0A0M2PLS1-F1
#
_entry.id   AF-A0A0M2PLS1-F1
#
_cell.length_a   1.000
_cell.length_b   1.000
_cell.length_c   1.000
_cell.angle_alpha   90.00
_cell.angle_beta   90.00
_cell.angle_gamma   90.00
#
_symmetry.space_group_name_H-M   'P 1'
#
loop_
_entity.id
_entity.type
_entity.pdbx_description
1 polymer ?
#
loop_
_entity_poly.entity_id
_entity_poly.type
_entity_poly.pdbx_seq_one_letter_code
_entity_poly.pdbx_strand_id
1 'polypeptide(L)'
;MPFIVKVDLQEIKVNGNNEIGRDEYLFTLSSFDRILKVRRNVPHKGPYPYTFEVKQNLLNVFFENEVNLKIIMQVEEIDPIFSETTRQELEISNILCSNPLTMNVFRRVTDPRARIDATFHFIISIEPLENQIRFRQLLGIVKRLLIIKD
;
A
#
# COMPACT_ATOMS: atom_id res chain seq x y z
N MET A 1 4.17 3.66 -23.94
CA MET A 1 5.10 2.55 -23.66
C MET A 1 4.47 1.73 -22.55
N PRO A 2 4.35 0.40 -22.68
CA PRO A 2 3.75 -0.40 -21.63
C PRO A 2 4.61 -0.45 -20.36
N PHE A 3 3.95 -0.50 -19.21
CA PHE A 3 4.60 -0.50 -17.89
C PHE A 3 3.80 -1.28 -16.86
N ILE A 4 4.44 -1.58 -15.74
CA ILE A 4 3.83 -2.22 -14.58
C ILE A 4 3.75 -1.19 -13.46
N VAL A 5 2.59 -1.07 -12.82
CA VAL A 5 2.42 -0.34 -11.56
C VAL A 5 2.30 -1.34 -10.43
N LYS A 6 3.17 -1.19 -9.44
CA LYS A 6 3.15 -1.93 -8.18
C LYS A 6 2.83 -0.97 -7.04
N VAL A 7 1.91 -1.35 -6.17
CA VAL A 7 1.57 -0.61 -4.94
C VAL A 7 1.74 -1.56 -3.77
N ASP A 8 2.69 -1.26 -2.90
CA ASP A 8 2.98 -2.02 -1.69
C ASP A 8 2.67 -1.18 -0.45
N LEU A 9 1.82 -1.68 0.43
CA LEU A 9 1.61 -1.12 1.77
C LEU A 9 2.75 -1.58 2.69
N GLN A 10 3.53 -0.64 3.19
CA GLN A 10 4.67 -0.94 4.07
C GLN A 10 4.26 -0.93 5.53
N GLU A 11 3.64 0.15 5.97
CA GLU A 11 3.24 0.37 7.36
C GLU A 11 1.87 1.05 7.47
N ILE A 12 1.22 0.83 8.60
CA ILE A 12 0.05 1.57 9.06
C ILE A 12 0.36 2.08 10.46
N LYS A 13 0.12 3.37 10.69
CA LYS A 13 0.36 4.03 11.97
C LYS A 13 -0.94 4.60 12.53
N VAL A 14 -1.34 4.16 13.71
CA VAL A 14 -2.49 4.71 14.44
C VAL A 14 -2.00 5.78 15.40
N ASN A 15 -2.50 7.01 15.27
CA ASN A 15 -1.95 8.18 15.96
C ASN A 15 -2.77 8.65 17.18
N GLY A 16 -4.04 8.25 17.31
CA GLY A 16 -4.94 8.73 18.36
C GLY A 16 -5.17 7.72 19.49
N ASN A 17 -5.37 8.21 20.72
CA ASN A 17 -5.66 7.36 21.88
C ASN A 17 -6.94 6.54 21.69
N ASN A 18 -6.84 5.21 21.73
CA ASN A 18 -8.02 4.35 21.88
C ASN A 18 -8.69 4.59 23.23
N GLU A 19 -10.02 4.64 23.22
CA GLU A 19 -10.80 4.48 24.44
C GLU A 19 -10.79 3.02 24.91
N ILE A 20 -11.06 2.81 26.20
CA ILE A 20 -11.27 1.48 26.77
C ILE A 20 -12.45 0.82 26.02
N GLY A 21 -12.23 -0.39 25.48
CA GLY A 21 -13.18 -1.17 24.69
C GLY A 21 -12.83 -1.24 23.20
N ARG A 22 -11.98 -0.33 22.71
CA ARG A 22 -11.63 -0.23 21.29
C ARG A 22 -10.25 -0.80 21.06
N ASP A 23 -10.16 -2.09 20.74
CA ASP A 23 -8.87 -2.75 20.50
C ASP A 23 -8.63 -3.02 19.03
N GLU A 24 -9.67 -3.19 18.22
CA GLU A 24 -9.51 -3.78 16.90
C GLU A 24 -9.80 -2.79 15.78
N TYR A 25 -8.87 -2.71 14.84
CA TYR A 25 -9.00 -1.95 13.62
C TYR A 25 -9.03 -2.88 12.41
N LEU A 26 -9.95 -2.61 11.49
CA LEU A 26 -9.97 -3.17 10.16
C LEU A 26 -9.63 -2.08 9.15
N PHE A 27 -8.46 -2.20 8.53
CA PHE A 27 -8.04 -1.35 7.44
C PHE A 27 -8.40 -2.04 6.11
N THR A 28 -9.24 -1.40 5.31
CA THR A 28 -9.60 -1.87 3.97
C THR A 28 -9.03 -0.91 2.94
N LEU A 29 -8.20 -1.45 2.05
CA LEU A 29 -7.60 -0.74 0.93
C LEU A 29 -8.19 -1.30 -0.35
N SER A 30 -8.53 -0.45 -1.31
CA SER A 30 -8.97 -0.90 -2.63
C SER A 30 -8.43 -0.03 -3.75
N SER A 31 -8.14 -0.67 -4.88
CA SER A 31 -7.70 -0.02 -6.11
C SER A 31 -8.05 -0.94 -7.28
N PHE A 32 -8.66 -0.39 -8.34
CA PHE A 32 -9.22 -1.19 -9.44
C PHE A 32 -10.16 -2.30 -8.91
N ASP A 33 -9.87 -3.55 -9.25
CA ASP A 33 -10.57 -4.77 -8.81
C ASP A 33 -9.91 -5.44 -7.59
N ARG A 34 -8.85 -4.83 -7.02
CA ARG A 34 -8.08 -5.37 -5.90
C ARG A 34 -8.53 -4.77 -4.58
N ILE A 35 -8.65 -5.65 -3.58
CA ILE A 35 -8.97 -5.29 -2.20
C ILE A 35 -7.96 -5.96 -1.29
N LEU A 36 -7.40 -5.18 -0.36
CA LEU A 36 -6.55 -5.67 0.73
C LEU A 36 -7.22 -5.31 2.05
N LYS A 37 -7.36 -6.31 2.94
CA LYS A 37 -7.91 -6.13 4.29
C LYS A 37 -6.85 -6.49 5.32
N VAL A 38 -6.59 -5.57 6.26
CA VAL A 38 -5.59 -5.73 7.31
C VAL A 38 -6.27 -5.52 8.64
N ARG A 39 -6.33 -6.57 9.47
CA ARG A 39 -6.88 -6.51 10.82
C ARG A 39 -5.76 -6.37 11.83
N ARG A 40 -5.85 -5.43 12.77
CA ARG A 40 -4.84 -5.21 13.80
C ARG A 40 -5.47 -4.85 15.13
N ASN A 41 -4.86 -5.37 16.20
CA ASN A 41 -5.19 -4.97 17.55
C ASN A 41 -4.21 -3.88 18.01
N VAL A 42 -4.76 -2.76 18.47
CA VAL A 42 -4.03 -1.66 19.09
C VAL A 42 -4.27 -1.76 20.60
N PRO A 43 -3.22 -1.96 21.41
CA PRO A 43 -3.38 -2.08 22.86
C PRO A 43 -4.04 -0.83 23.48
N HIS A 44 -4.97 -1.04 24.42
CA HIS A 44 -5.60 0.02 25.22
C HIS A 44 -4.62 0.92 25.99
N LYS A 45 -3.40 0.46 26.27
CA LYS A 45 -2.43 1.16 27.11
C LYS A 45 -1.06 1.21 26.45
N GLY A 46 -0.59 2.44 26.26
CA GLY A 46 0.79 2.75 25.86
C GLY A 46 0.88 4.07 25.11
N PRO A 47 2.11 4.52 24.82
CA PRO A 47 2.32 5.77 24.12
C PRO A 47 1.90 5.61 22.66
N TYR A 48 0.94 6.43 22.22
CA TYR A 48 0.71 6.65 20.80
C TYR A 48 1.88 7.44 20.22
N PRO A 49 2.22 7.21 18.94
CA PRO A 49 1.50 6.38 17.96
C PRO A 49 1.90 4.88 17.95
N TYR A 50 0.98 4.00 17.55
CA TYR A 50 1.26 2.59 17.29
C TYR A 50 1.52 2.35 15.80
N THR A 51 2.65 1.74 15.47
CA THR A 51 3.02 1.39 14.09
C THR A 51 2.93 -0.11 13.87
N PHE A 52 2.27 -0.50 12.79
CA PHE A 52 2.18 -1.86 12.30
C PHE A 52 2.98 -1.97 11.00
N GLU A 53 4.03 -2.78 10.99
CA GLU A 53 4.60 -3.25 9.73
C GLU A 53 3.62 -4.23 9.07
N VAL A 54 3.37 -4.03 7.78
CA VAL A 54 2.44 -4.87 7.01
C VAL A 54 3.14 -5.53 5.83
N LYS A 55 3.92 -4.77 5.05
CA LYS A 55 4.68 -5.26 3.86
C LYS A 55 3.82 -6.14 2.94
N GLN A 56 2.66 -5.63 2.50
CA GLN A 56 1.73 -6.35 1.62
C GLN A 56 1.55 -5.66 0.28
N ASN A 57 1.46 -6.44 -0.79
CA ASN A 57 1.15 -5.94 -2.12
C ASN A 57 -0.37 -5.72 -2.26
N LEU A 58 -0.78 -4.51 -2.64
CA LEU A 58 -2.15 -4.19 -3.01
C LEU A 58 -2.38 -4.37 -4.51
N LEU A 59 -1.44 -3.89 -5.32
CA LEU A 59 -1.56 -3.84 -6.77
C LEU A 59 -0.24 -4.25 -7.42
N ASN A 60 -0.33 -5.02 -8.51
CA ASN A 60 0.77 -5.31 -9.43
C ASN A 60 0.15 -5.55 -10.82
N VAL A 61 -0.04 -4.48 -11.59
CA VAL A 61 -0.86 -4.49 -12.81
C VAL A 61 -0.12 -3.87 -13.98
N PHE A 62 -0.32 -4.46 -15.15
CA PHE A 62 0.21 -4.03 -16.43
C PHE A 62 -0.72 -3.01 -17.11
N PHE A 63 -0.12 -1.95 -17.66
CA PHE A 63 -0.81 -0.92 -18.42
C PHE A 63 -0.08 -0.66 -19.75
N GLU A 64 -0.84 -0.54 -20.83
CA GLU A 64 -0.30 -0.22 -22.17
C GLU A 64 -0.14 1.28 -22.39
N ASN A 65 -0.99 2.06 -21.72
CA ASN A 65 -1.16 3.50 -21.89
C ASN A 65 -1.18 4.21 -20.54
N GLU A 66 -1.36 5.53 -20.59
CA GLU A 66 -1.59 6.37 -19.43
C GLU A 66 -2.69 5.81 -18.51
N VAL A 67 -2.46 5.91 -17.20
CA VAL A 67 -3.45 5.48 -16.21
C VAL A 67 -3.57 6.46 -15.05
N ASN A 68 -4.78 6.58 -14.52
CA ASN A 68 -5.05 7.22 -13.24
C ASN A 68 -5.13 6.14 -12.16
N LEU A 69 -4.25 6.20 -11.18
CA LEU A 69 -4.26 5.30 -10.04
C LEU A 69 -5.09 5.92 -8.91
N LYS A 70 -6.15 5.21 -8.51
CA LYS A 70 -6.96 5.57 -7.35
C LYS A 70 -6.82 4.50 -6.27
N ILE A 71 -6.49 4.91 -5.06
CA ILE A 71 -6.45 4.06 -3.86
C ILE A 71 -7.47 4.62 -2.86
N ILE A 72 -8.42 3.78 -2.48
CA ILE A 72 -9.40 4.08 -1.43
C ILE A 72 -8.92 3.42 -0.15
N MET A 73 -8.80 4.20 0.91
CA MET A 73 -8.48 3.74 2.27
C MET A 73 -9.71 3.89 3.13
N GLN A 74 -10.12 2.81 3.77
CA GLN A 74 -11.16 2.79 4.77
C GLN A 74 -10.58 2.24 6.06
N VAL A 75 -10.91 2.89 7.17
CA VAL A 75 -10.56 2.47 8.52
C VAL A 75 -11.87 2.23 9.24
N GLU A 76 -12.03 1.03 9.79
CA GLU A 76 -13.12 0.70 10.68
C GLU A 76 -12.54 0.40 12.05
N GLU A 77 -13.06 1.07 13.08
CA GLU A 77 -12.80 0.76 14.47
C GLU A 77 -13.91 -0.16 14.97
N ILE A 78 -13.55 -1.38 15.36
CA ILE A 78 -14.48 -2.44 15.74
C ILE A 78 -14.56 -2.49 17.27
N ASP A 79 -15.67 -2.02 17.83
CA ASP A 79 -16.03 -2.13 19.24
C ASP A 79 -17.32 -3.00 19.36
N PRO A 80 -17.45 -3.83 20.42
CA PRO A 80 -18.66 -4.63 20.67
C PRO A 80 -19.99 -3.86 20.70
N ILE A 81 -19.95 -2.55 20.97
CA ILE A 81 -21.13 -1.70 21.18
C ILE A 81 -21.36 -0.77 19.98
N PHE A 82 -20.31 -0.29 19.32
CA PHE A 82 -20.40 0.62 18.17
C PHE A 82 -19.31 0.30 17.13
N SER A 83 -19.62 0.45 15.84
CA SER A 83 -18.60 0.43 14.78
C SER A 83 -18.59 1.80 14.11
N GLU A 84 -17.40 2.40 14.05
CA GLU A 84 -17.17 3.67 13.38
C GLU A 84 -16.28 3.45 12.16
N THR A 85 -16.61 4.11 11.06
CA THR A 85 -15.90 3.94 9.79
C THR A 85 -15.54 5.28 9.18
N THR A 86 -14.29 5.45 8.79
CA THR A 86 -13.80 6.62 8.06
C THR A 86 -13.17 6.20 6.74
N ARG A 87 -13.38 7.00 5.69
CA ARG A 87 -12.85 6.75 4.35
C ARG A 87 -12.12 7.97 3.79
N GLN A 88 -11.00 7.72 3.11
CA GLN A 88 -10.22 8.70 2.36
C GLN A 88 -9.81 8.13 1.00
N GLU A 89 -9.50 9.01 0.05
CA GLU A 89 -8.98 8.63 -1.25
C GLU A 89 -7.61 9.28 -1.51
N LEU A 90 -6.77 8.55 -2.23
CA LEU A 90 -5.51 9.00 -2.81
C LEU A 90 -5.61 8.77 -4.32
N GLU A 91 -5.34 9.82 -5.09
CA GLU A 91 -5.32 9.75 -6.54
C GLU A 91 -3.96 10.22 -7.06
N ILE A 92 -3.42 9.47 -8.02
CA ILE A 92 -2.23 9.81 -8.78
C ILE A 92 -2.63 9.75 -10.24
N SER A 93 -2.82 10.93 -10.82
CA SER A 93 -3.29 11.07 -12.19
C SER A 93 -2.12 11.05 -13.18
N ASN A 94 -2.43 10.73 -14.42
CA ASN A 94 -1.54 10.85 -15.58
C ASN A 94 -0.23 10.06 -15.44
N ILE A 95 -0.33 8.84 -14.93
CA ILE A 95 0.83 7.95 -14.82
C ILE A 95 1.19 7.48 -16.22
N LEU A 96 2.31 8.01 -16.71
CA LEU A 96 3.00 7.59 -17.93
C LEU A 96 4.41 7.16 -17.54
N CYS A 97 4.90 6.09 -18.16
CA CYS A 97 6.21 5.55 -17.81
C CYS A 97 7.15 5.55 -19.01
N SER A 98 8.09 6.50 -19.00
CA SER A 98 9.27 6.48 -19.86
C SER A 98 10.51 5.94 -19.14
N ASN A 99 10.53 6.01 -17.80
CA ASN A 99 11.63 5.58 -16.94
C ASN A 99 11.10 4.91 -15.67
N PRO A 100 11.87 3.97 -15.07
CA PRO A 100 11.49 3.37 -13.81
C PRO A 100 11.42 4.43 -12.72
N LEU A 101 10.36 4.40 -11.93
CA LEU A 101 10.10 5.34 -10.84
C LEU A 101 9.61 4.60 -9.61
N THR A 102 10.17 4.93 -8.46
CA THR A 102 9.66 4.47 -7.15
C THR A 102 9.39 5.69 -6.29
N MET A 103 8.21 5.75 -5.68
CA MET A 103 7.80 6.84 -4.81
C MET A 103 7.31 6.31 -3.46
N ASN A 104 7.69 7.03 -2.39
CA ASN A 104 7.16 6.85 -1.05
C ASN A 104 5.99 7.80 -0.86
N VAL A 105 4.82 7.26 -0.52
CA VAL A 105 3.59 8.04 -0.37
C VAL A 105 3.00 7.79 1.01
N PHE A 106 2.74 8.87 1.74
CA PHE A 106 2.08 8.82 3.04
C PHE A 106 0.69 9.43 2.93
N ARG A 107 -0.33 8.73 3.42
CA ARG A 107 -1.71 9.23 3.41
C ARG A 107 -2.36 9.04 4.76
N ARG A 108 -2.87 10.14 5.32
CA ARG A 108 -3.59 10.14 6.60
C ARG A 108 -5.10 10.10 6.36
N VAL A 109 -5.78 9.25 7.13
CA VAL A 109 -7.23 9.13 7.24
C VAL A 109 -7.58 9.57 8.66
N THR A 110 -8.35 10.65 8.79
CA THR A 110 -8.73 11.16 10.10
C THR A 110 -10.19 11.59 10.12
N ASP A 111 -10.88 11.25 11.19
CA ASP A 111 -12.20 11.74 11.51
C ASP A 111 -12.28 11.96 13.03
N PRO A 112 -12.30 13.21 13.50
CA PRO A 112 -12.39 13.52 14.91
C PRO A 112 -13.67 13.00 15.60
N ARG A 113 -14.77 12.81 14.85
CA ARG A 113 -16.05 12.33 15.41
C ARG A 113 -15.99 10.83 15.65
N ALA A 114 -15.52 10.09 14.66
CA ALA A 114 -15.25 8.66 14.75
C ALA A 114 -14.02 8.34 15.64
N ARG A 115 -13.21 9.36 15.97
CA ARG A 115 -11.92 9.26 16.68
C ARG A 115 -10.88 8.41 15.95
N ILE A 116 -11.03 8.32 14.64
CA ILE A 116 -10.10 7.60 13.77
C ILE A 116 -8.97 8.54 13.38
N ASP A 117 -7.74 8.04 13.51
CA ASP A 117 -6.54 8.73 13.03
C ASP A 117 -5.47 7.71 12.65
N ALA A 118 -5.38 7.40 11.36
CA ALA A 118 -4.44 6.44 10.82
C ALA A 118 -3.65 7.03 9.65
N THR A 119 -2.35 6.75 9.58
CA THR A 119 -1.46 7.08 8.47
C THR A 119 -1.01 5.79 7.78
N PHE A 120 -1.15 5.74 6.47
CA PHE A 120 -0.70 4.65 5.61
C PHE A 120 0.58 5.06 4.88
N HIS A 121 1.55 4.17 4.81
CA HIS A 121 2.74 4.34 3.98
C HIS A 121 2.73 3.34 2.83
N PHE A 122 2.74 3.86 1.62
CA PHE A 122 2.85 3.09 0.40
C PHE A 122 4.21 3.30 -0.25
N ILE A 123 4.73 2.23 -0.85
CA ILE A 123 5.72 2.31 -1.91
C ILE A 123 5.00 2.03 -3.22
N ILE A 124 5.06 2.99 -4.15
CA ILE A 124 4.49 2.84 -5.49
C ILE A 124 5.65 2.79 -6.47
N SER A 125 5.75 1.71 -7.23
CA SER A 125 6.75 1.52 -8.26
C SER A 125 6.09 1.44 -9.63
N ILE A 126 6.70 2.11 -10.60
CA ILE A 126 6.26 2.16 -11.98
C ILE A 126 7.47 1.72 -12.81
N GLU A 127 7.34 0.60 -13.51
CA GLU A 127 8.45 -0.03 -14.23
C GLU A 127 8.13 -0.19 -15.72
N PRO A 128 8.91 0.42 -16.63
CA PRO A 128 8.73 0.19 -18.06
C PRO A 128 9.05 -1.26 -18.43
N LEU A 129 8.23 -1.87 -19.29
CA LEU A 129 8.35 -3.29 -19.62
C LEU A 129 9.68 -3.65 -20.31
N GLU A 130 10.21 -2.76 -21.17
CA GLU A 130 11.50 -2.98 -21.85
C GLU A 130 12.66 -3.19 -20.87
N ASN A 131 12.61 -2.53 -19.71
CA ASN A 131 13.64 -2.68 -18.68
C ASN A 131 13.56 -4.06 -17.99
N GLN A 132 12.36 -4.62 -17.84
CA GLN A 132 12.21 -5.99 -17.32
C GLN A 132 12.72 -7.05 -18.31
N ILE A 133 12.47 -6.88 -19.61
CA ILE A 133 12.95 -7.81 -20.65
C ILE A 133 14.48 -7.79 -20.69
N ARG A 134 15.11 -6.61 -20.71
CA ARG A 134 16.56 -6.47 -20.70
C ARG A 134 17.19 -7.10 -19.44
N PHE A 135 16.58 -6.89 -18.27
CA PHE A 135 17.07 -7.47 -17.02
C PHE A 135 16.99 -9.01 -17.02
N ARG A 136 15.88 -9.59 -17.50
CA ARG A 136 15.74 -11.06 -17.63
C ARG A 136 16.74 -11.65 -18.62
N GLN A 137 17.00 -10.98 -19.73
CA GLN A 137 18.01 -11.39 -20.71
C GLN A 137 19.42 -11.36 -20.09
N LEU A 138 19.77 -10.30 -19.37
CA LEU A 138 21.06 -10.20 -18.66
C LEU A 138 21.21 -11.29 -17.60
N LEU A 139 20.19 -11.56 -16.78
CA LEU A 139 20.21 -12.67 -15.82
C LEU A 139 20.35 -14.03 -16.49
N GLY A 140 19.70 -14.24 -17.63
CA GLY A 140 19.84 -15.45 -18.43
C GLY A 140 21.27 -15.64 -18.97
N ILE A 141 21.94 -14.55 -19.35
CA ILE A 141 23.34 -14.54 -19.79
C ILE A 141 24.27 -14.85 -18.60
N VAL A 142 24.07 -14.20 -17.45
CA VAL A 142 24.88 -14.45 -16.24
C VAL A 142 24.75 -15.89 -15.75
N LYS A 143 23.54 -16.46 -15.74
CA LYS A 143 23.34 -17.88 -15.40
C LYS A 143 24.06 -18.82 -16.35
N ARG A 144 24.06 -18.54 -17.66
CA ARG A 144 24.81 -19.36 -18.64
C ARG A 144 26.32 -19.24 -18.45
N LEU A 145 26.84 -18.05 -18.15
CA LEU A 145 28.26 -17.83 -17.90
C LEU A 145 28.77 -18.51 -16.62
N LEU A 146 27.90 -18.67 -15.60
CA LEU A 146 28.23 -19.39 -14.38
C LEU A 146 28.23 -20.91 -14.57
N ILE A 147 27.44 -21.45 -15.49
CA ILE A 147 27.40 -22.90 -15.80
C ILE A 147 28.60 -23.36 -16.64
N ILE A 148 29.28 -22.45 -17.35
CA ILE A 148 30.44 -22.77 -18.20
C ILE A 148 31.76 -22.80 -17.40
N LYS A 149 31.72 -22.57 -16.07
CA LYS A 149 32.91 -22.53 -15.20
C LYS A 149 33.20 -23.81 -14.41
N ASP A 150 32.42 -24.87 -14.63
CA ASP A 150 32.70 -26.24 -14.14
C ASP A 150 33.09 -27.15 -15.32
#